data_AF-A0A9X2ESU8-F1
#
_entry.id   AF-A0A9X2ESU8-F1
#
_cell.length_a   1.000
_cell.length_b   1.000
_cell.length_c   1.000
_cell.angle_alpha   90.00
_cell.angle_beta   90.00
_cell.angle_gamma   90.00
#
_symmetry.space_group_name_H-M   'P 1'
#
loop_
_entity.id
_entity.type
_entity.pdbx_description
1 polymer ?
#
loop_
_entity_poly.entity_id
_entity_poly.type
_entity_poly.pdbx_seq_one_letter_code
_entity_poly.pdbx_strand_id
1 'polypeptide(L)'
;AYGHQLAENVAPLVAELAKSAGFEYVLAPATTTGKNLLPRVAALLDVGQLSDIVSVESADTFKRPIYAGNAIATVKSLDAIKV
;
A
#
# COMPACT_ATOMS: atom_id res chain seq x y z
N ALA A 1 6.07 18.46 12.59
CA ALA A 1 6.03 17.90 11.23
C ALA A 1 4.72 17.13 10.93
N TYR A 2 4.10 16.42 11.88
CA TYR A 2 3.06 15.42 11.57
C TYR A 2 1.60 15.79 11.92
N GLY A 3 1.32 16.98 12.45
CA GLY A 3 -0.01 17.34 12.97
C GLY A 3 -1.15 17.30 11.94
N HIS A 4 -0.85 17.49 10.65
CA HIS A 4 -1.82 17.40 9.55
C HIS A 4 -1.63 16.16 8.66
N GLN A 5 -0.70 15.27 9.03
CA GLN A 5 -0.40 14.03 8.31
C GLN A 5 -0.20 14.19 6.80
N LEU A 6 0.44 15.29 6.38
CA LEU A 6 0.80 15.53 4.97
C LEU A 6 1.67 14.39 4.45
N ALA A 7 1.35 13.86 3.27
CA ALA A 7 2.04 12.70 2.70
C ALA A 7 3.53 12.95 2.47
N GLU A 8 3.93 14.19 2.17
CA GLU A 8 5.32 14.61 2.01
C GLU A 8 6.14 14.40 3.29
N ASN A 9 5.49 14.56 4.45
CA ASN A 9 6.15 14.40 5.76
C ASN A 9 6.01 12.97 6.28
N VAL A 10 4.86 12.33 6.10
CA VAL A 10 4.57 11.02 6.69
C VAL A 10 5.13 9.87 5.85
N ALA A 11 5.09 9.95 4.51
CA ALA A 11 5.53 8.85 3.66
C ALA A 11 7.02 8.50 3.85
N PRO A 12 7.96 9.46 3.95
CA PRO A 12 9.36 9.15 4.23
C PRO A 12 9.55 8.39 5.54
N LEU A 13 8.85 8.80 6.61
CA LEU A 13 8.89 8.12 7.91
C LEU A 13 8.40 6.67 7.80
N VAL A 14 7.27 6.45 7.13
CA VAL A 14 6.72 5.09 6.96
C VAL A 14 7.66 4.22 6.12
N ALA A 15 8.22 4.75 5.03
CA ALA A 15 9.17 4.03 4.20
C ALA A 15 10.47 3.68 4.94
N GLU A 16 10.97 4.60 5.78
CA GLU A 16 12.15 4.37 6.63
C GLU A 16 11.88 3.27 7.66
N LEU A 17 10.72 3.31 8.34
CA LEU A 17 10.30 2.28 9.28
C LEU A 17 10.14 0.91 8.60
N ALA A 18 9.55 0.88 7.41
CA ALA A 18 9.39 -0.36 6.65
C ALA A 18 10.75 -1.03 6.34
N LYS A 19 11.74 -0.24 5.90
CA LYS A 19 13.09 -0.75 5.61
C LYS A 19 13.87 -1.13 6.87
N SER A 20 13.83 -0.29 7.92
CA SER A 20 14.67 -0.44 9.11
C SER A 20 14.18 -1.53 10.07
N ALA A 21 12.88 -1.69 10.21
CA ALA A 21 12.28 -2.69 11.10
C ALA A 21 11.97 -4.02 10.38
N GLY A 22 12.21 -4.11 9.07
CA GLY A 22 12.00 -5.32 8.28
C GLY A 22 10.52 -5.68 8.10
N PHE A 23 9.64 -4.69 7.92
CA PHE A 23 8.22 -4.96 7.70
C PHE A 23 7.97 -5.44 6.26
N GLU A 24 7.24 -6.54 6.13
CA GLU A 24 6.84 -7.11 4.84
C GLU A 24 5.52 -6.56 4.30
N TYR A 25 4.73 -5.88 5.15
CA TYR A 25 3.40 -5.36 4.80
C TYR A 25 3.20 -3.96 5.36
N VAL A 26 2.77 -3.02 4.51
CA VAL A 26 2.37 -1.67 4.90
C VAL A 26 0.93 -1.46 4.44
N LEU A 27 0.01 -1.26 5.39
CA LEU A 27 -1.43 -1.29 5.12
C LEU A 27 -2.07 0.01 5.59
N ALA A 28 -3.08 0.48 4.85
CA ALA A 28 -3.99 1.52 5.32
C ALA A 28 -5.39 1.31 4.74
N PRO A 29 -6.45 1.72 5.45
CA PRO A 29 -7.79 1.76 4.88
C PRO A 29 -7.84 2.62 3.61
N ALA A 30 -8.69 2.25 2.66
CA ALA A 30 -8.90 2.94 1.38
C ALA A 30 -9.66 4.29 1.52
N THR A 31 -9.30 5.10 2.51
CA THR A 31 -9.83 6.46 2.75
C THR A 31 -9.06 7.50 1.94
N THR A 32 -9.53 8.76 1.96
CA THR A 32 -8.82 9.89 1.32
C THR A 32 -7.37 9.98 1.77
N THR A 33 -7.10 9.84 3.07
CA THR A 33 -5.74 9.88 3.61
C THR A 33 -4.90 8.69 3.16
N GLY A 34 -5.44 7.47 3.23
CA GLY A 34 -4.72 6.25 2.82
C GLY A 34 -4.37 6.27 1.33
N LYS A 35 -5.32 6.66 0.47
CA LYS A 35 -5.12 6.79 -0.98
C LYS A 35 -4.17 7.93 -1.36
N ASN A 36 -4.03 8.95 -0.51
CA ASN A 36 -3.05 10.01 -0.69
C ASN A 36 -1.64 9.60 -0.25
N LEU A 37 -1.53 8.83 0.84
CA LEU A 37 -0.26 8.47 1.48
C LEU A 37 0.43 7.24 0.84
N LEU A 38 -0.27 6.12 0.70
CA LEU A 38 0.35 4.83 0.36
C LEU A 38 1.02 4.79 -1.02
N PRO A 39 0.48 5.41 -2.09
CA PRO A 39 1.19 5.43 -3.36
C PRO A 39 2.57 6.09 -3.28
N ARG A 40 2.73 7.10 -2.41
CA ARG A 40 4.04 7.74 -2.17
C ARG A 40 4.97 6.84 -1.37
N VAL A 41 4.45 6.11 -0.39
CA VAL A 41 5.24 5.11 0.37
C VAL A 41 5.73 4.01 -0.57
N ALA A 42 4.85 3.45 -1.40
CA ALA A 42 5.19 2.41 -2.38
C ALA A 42 6.31 2.88 -3.33
N ALA A 43 6.21 4.12 -3.83
CA ALA A 43 7.23 4.71 -4.69
C ALA A 43 8.60 4.89 -3.98
N LEU A 44 8.62 5.27 -2.69
CA LEU A 44 9.87 5.38 -1.90
C LEU A 44 10.51 4.02 -1.56
N LEU A 45 9.70 2.96 -1.58
CA LEU A 45 10.12 1.58 -1.38
C LEU A 45 10.47 0.87 -2.70
N ASP A 46 10.19 1.49 -3.85
CA ASP A 46 10.36 0.92 -5.20
C ASP A 46 9.54 -0.38 -5.40
N VAL A 47 8.27 -0.36 -4.97
CA VAL A 47 7.34 -1.50 -5.07
C VAL A 47 6.01 -1.09 -5.69
N GLY A 48 5.26 -2.07 -6.18
CA GLY A 48 3.91 -1.86 -6.70
C GLY A 48 2.88 -1.63 -5.58
N GLN A 49 1.98 -0.67 -5.80
CA GLN A 49 0.89 -0.38 -4.88
C GLN A 49 -0.35 -1.25 -5.16
N LEU A 50 -0.84 -1.95 -4.15
CA LEU A 50 -2.02 -2.80 -4.16
C LEU A 50 -3.23 -2.05 -3.56
N SER A 51 -3.92 -1.27 -4.39
CA SER A 51 -5.11 -0.51 -3.96
C SER A 51 -6.38 -1.34 -3.90
N ASP A 52 -7.29 -0.92 -3.01
CA ASP A 52 -8.68 -1.37 -2.95
C ASP A 52 -8.83 -2.90 -2.84
N ILE A 53 -7.98 -3.54 -2.05
CA ILE A 53 -8.06 -4.98 -1.78
C ILE A 53 -9.36 -5.31 -1.03
N VAL A 54 -10.05 -6.34 -1.50
CA VAL A 54 -11.30 -6.85 -0.92
C VAL A 54 -11.18 -8.27 -0.37
N SER A 55 -10.11 -9.01 -0.72
CA SER A 55 -9.79 -10.33 -0.17
C SER A 55 -8.29 -10.58 -0.20
N VAL A 56 -7.79 -11.30 0.81
CA VAL A 56 -6.42 -11.81 0.89
C VAL A 56 -6.48 -13.32 0.69
N GLU A 57 -5.92 -13.81 -0.42
CA GLU A 57 -5.95 -15.24 -0.76
C GLU A 57 -4.70 -15.96 -0.21
N SER A 58 -3.56 -15.27 -0.16
CA SER A 58 -2.30 -15.72 0.44
C SER A 58 -1.43 -14.53 0.83
N ALA A 59 -0.26 -14.79 1.41
CA ALA A 59 0.75 -13.79 1.76
C ALA A 59 1.15 -12.86 0.58
N ASP A 60 1.05 -13.34 -0.67
CA ASP A 60 1.47 -12.61 -1.86
C ASP A 60 0.33 -12.42 -2.88
N THR A 61 -0.88 -12.91 -2.62
CA THR A 61 -1.99 -12.92 -3.58
C THR A 61 -3.25 -12.30 -3.01
N PHE A 62 -3.80 -11.32 -3.74
CA PHE A 62 -4.89 -10.47 -3.30
C PHE A 62 -5.96 -10.33 -4.39
N LYS A 63 -7.20 -10.06 -3.99
CA LYS A 63 -8.28 -9.70 -4.92
C LYS A 63 -8.63 -8.22 -4.81
N ARG A 64 -8.81 -7.57 -5.96
CA ARG A 64 -9.29 -6.19 -6.04
C ARG A 64 -10.34 -6.02 -7.14
N PRO A 65 -11.33 -5.14 -6.95
CA PRO A 65 -12.26 -4.77 -8.00
C PRO A 65 -11.56 -3.89 -9.04
N ILE A 66 -11.93 -4.10 -10.29
CA ILE A 66 -11.58 -3.26 -11.44
C ILE A 66 -12.85 -2.98 -12.26
N TYR A 67 -12.80 -2.01 -13.17
CA TYR A 67 -13.95 -1.60 -13.98
C TYR A 67 -15.20 -1.29 -13.13
N ALA A 68 -15.05 -0.43 -12.12
CA ALA A 68 -16.11 -0.06 -11.18
C ALA A 68 -16.76 -1.26 -10.44
N GLY A 69 -16.01 -2.35 -10.24
CA GLY A 69 -16.47 -3.53 -9.52
C GLY A 69 -17.10 -4.62 -10.39
N ASN A 70 -17.19 -4.43 -11.71
CA ASN A 70 -17.75 -5.43 -12.62
C ASN A 70 -16.83 -6.65 -12.83
N ALA A 71 -15.53 -6.50 -12.55
CA ALA A 71 -14.58 -7.61 -12.58
C ALA A 71 -13.70 -7.58 -11.33
N ILE A 72 -13.33 -8.78 -10.87
CA ILE A 72 -12.43 -8.98 -9.75
C ILE A 72 -11.11 -9.52 -10.29
N ALA A 73 -10.05 -8.74 -10.14
CA ALA A 73 -8.70 -9.16 -10.48
C ALA A 73 -8.07 -9.88 -9.29
N THR A 74 -7.44 -11.02 -9.55
CA THR A 74 -6.52 -11.68 -8.61
C THR A 74 -5.10 -11.27 -8.98
N VAL A 75 -4.40 -10.62 -8.05
CA VAL A 75 -3.06 -10.06 -8.28
C VAL A 75 -2.09 -10.73 -7.33
N LYS A 76 -1.00 -11.28 -7.90
CA LYS A 76 0.14 -11.78 -7.14
C LYS A 76 1.26 -10.74 -7.15
N SER A 77 1.69 -10.25 -5.99
CA SER A 77 2.84 -9.35 -5.87
C SER A 77 4.11 -10.15 -5.64
N LEU A 78 5.14 -9.84 -6.44
CA LEU A 78 6.47 -10.41 -6.30
C LEU A 78 7.41 -9.50 -5.49
N ASP A 79 6.91 -8.33 -5.06
CA ASP A 79 7.67 -7.35 -4.32
C ASP A 79 7.97 -7.86 -2.91
N ALA A 80 9.13 -7.48 -2.38
CA ALA A 80 9.53 -7.85 -1.02
C ALA A 80 8.55 -7.30 0.02
N ILE A 81 8.11 -6.04 -0.16
CA ILE A 81 7.16 -5.35 0.72
C ILE A 81 5.84 -5.14 -0.03
N LYS A 82 4.72 -5.53 0.57
CA LYS A 82 3.37 -5.37 0.01
C LYS A 82 2.77 -4.09 0.59
N VAL A 83 2.44 -3.13 -0.28
CA VAL A 83 1.95 -1.79 0.09
C VAL A 83 0.57 -1.53 -0.49
#